data_AF-A0A7Y4VE91-F1
#
_entry.id   AF-A0A7Y4VE91-F1
#
_cell.length_a   1.000
_cell.length_b   1.000
_cell.length_c   1.000
_cell.angle_alpha   90.00
_cell.angle_beta   90.00
_cell.angle_gamma   90.00
#
_symmetry.space_group_name_H-M   'P 1'
#
loop_
_entity.id
_entity.type
_entity.pdbx_description
1 polymer ?
#
loop_
_entity_poly.entity_id
_entity_poly.type
_entity_poly.pdbx_seq_one_letter_code
_entity_poly.pdbx_strand_id
1 'polypeptide(L)'
;MPTGQPCLEIFAQCVEAIRANKLISRESRQDKEFHFQNWFKARLGKTGLHFEAGGRNTYPDFRLVASTDGFEVKGLAYPGREANYDCNSQVPSGSHNGRAIFYIFGRYPAEPDGDSYPVLDLVVCHGNFLNADHDYVHKNKSVKGFGSYGDIMIRDRKMYVAPTPFGLTTGTAHNQTLILPVDFRVDSRFRSVGRLVRREAQKLIVGYTFDLRTNTLKPESVENPAAGTEHNFVAYRLKGSAAEAVAMRPPREVIAEVAEAAEATEKDE
;
A
#
# COMPACT_ATOMS: atom_id res chain seq x y z
N MET A 1 25.29 -8.19 -12.75
CA MET A 1 24.12 -8.36 -13.64
C MET A 1 22.86 -8.22 -12.80
N PRO A 2 21.77 -7.61 -13.31
CA PRO A 2 20.50 -7.60 -12.60
C PRO A 2 20.13 -9.03 -12.20
N THR A 3 19.70 -9.23 -10.98
CA THR A 3 19.50 -10.54 -10.34
C THR A 3 18.31 -11.35 -10.90
N GLY A 4 17.84 -11.00 -12.10
CA GLY A 4 16.63 -11.57 -12.70
C GLY A 4 15.33 -11.13 -12.01
N GLN A 5 15.41 -10.33 -10.95
CA GLN A 5 14.26 -9.89 -10.15
C GLN A 5 14.23 -8.36 -10.01
N PRO A 6 13.43 -7.67 -10.84
CA PRO A 6 13.35 -6.22 -10.86
C PRO A 6 13.05 -5.56 -9.51
N CYS A 7 12.18 -6.16 -8.68
CA CYS A 7 11.82 -5.58 -7.39
C CYS A 7 13.03 -5.45 -6.44
N LEU A 8 13.99 -6.37 -6.49
CA LEU A 8 15.19 -6.33 -5.65
C LEU A 8 16.10 -5.18 -6.07
N GLU A 9 16.30 -4.99 -7.38
CA GLU A 9 17.11 -3.90 -7.92
C GLU A 9 16.49 -2.53 -7.60
N ILE A 10 15.18 -2.41 -7.75
CA ILE A 10 14.45 -1.17 -7.47
C ILE A 10 14.51 -0.84 -5.98
N PHE A 11 14.26 -1.81 -5.10
CA PHE A 11 14.37 -1.60 -3.66
C PHE A 11 15.79 -1.17 -3.29
N ALA A 12 16.82 -1.88 -3.78
CA ALA A 12 18.21 -1.54 -3.50
C ALA A 12 18.54 -0.11 -3.97
N GLN A 13 18.08 0.27 -5.17
CA GLN A 13 18.27 1.61 -5.71
C GLN A 13 17.56 2.70 -4.89
N CYS A 14 16.41 2.40 -4.29
CA CYS A 14 15.73 3.30 -3.37
C CYS A 14 16.50 3.47 -2.05
N VAL A 15 16.98 2.36 -1.46
CA VAL A 15 17.79 2.40 -0.23
C VAL A 15 19.07 3.19 -0.44
N GLU A 16 19.80 2.96 -1.53
CA GLU A 16 21.01 3.72 -1.85
C GLU A 16 20.72 5.21 -2.08
N ALA A 17 19.57 5.54 -2.67
CA ALA A 17 19.16 6.93 -2.82
C ALA A 17 18.89 7.61 -1.47
N ILE A 18 18.27 6.91 -0.52
CA ILE A 18 18.05 7.41 0.84
C ILE A 18 19.39 7.62 1.55
N ARG A 19 20.30 6.64 1.49
CA ARG A 19 21.66 6.75 2.06
C ARG A 19 22.46 7.91 1.46
N ALA A 20 22.31 8.15 0.15
CA ALA A 20 22.94 9.27 -0.56
C ALA A 20 22.16 10.59 -0.42
N ASN A 21 21.21 10.67 0.52
CA ASN A 21 20.40 11.84 0.84
C ASN A 21 19.71 12.46 -0.38
N LYS A 22 19.20 11.62 -1.29
CA LYS A 22 18.39 12.07 -2.42
C LYS A 22 17.00 12.40 -1.92
N LEU A 23 16.73 13.70 -1.82
CA LEU A 23 15.49 14.24 -1.29
C LEU A 23 14.31 14.06 -2.26
N ILE A 24 13.12 13.94 -1.71
CA ILE A 24 11.86 14.24 -2.40
C ILE A 24 11.90 15.73 -2.75
N SER A 25 11.43 16.07 -3.94
CA SER A 25 11.23 17.47 -4.36
C SER A 25 9.77 17.69 -4.69
N ARG A 26 9.20 18.75 -4.12
CA ARG A 26 7.84 19.20 -4.35
C ARG A 26 7.83 20.12 -5.57
N GLU A 27 7.29 19.65 -6.69
CA GLU A 27 7.22 20.44 -7.93
C GLU A 27 6.31 21.67 -7.80
N SER A 28 5.27 21.58 -6.97
CA SER A 28 4.37 22.68 -6.65
C SER A 28 3.75 22.49 -5.27
N ARG A 29 3.51 23.59 -4.55
CA ARG A 29 2.77 23.60 -3.28
C ARG A 29 1.32 23.14 -3.40
N GLN A 30 0.78 23.09 -4.62
CA GLN A 30 -0.57 22.63 -4.92
C GLN A 30 -0.62 21.14 -5.30
N ASP A 31 0.50 20.58 -5.73
CA ASP A 31 0.64 19.14 -5.85
C ASP A 31 0.75 18.61 -4.41
N LYS A 32 -0.16 17.71 -4.03
CA LYS A 32 -0.23 17.12 -2.69
C LYS A 32 0.08 15.62 -2.71
N GLU A 33 0.11 15.01 -3.90
CA GLU A 33 -0.04 13.56 -4.05
C GLU A 33 1.18 12.92 -4.72
N PHE A 34 1.87 13.64 -5.62
CA PHE A 34 2.80 12.98 -6.55
C PHE A 34 4.27 13.09 -6.19
N HIS A 35 4.66 13.84 -5.16
CA HIS A 35 6.08 14.07 -4.87
C HIS A 35 6.86 12.78 -4.54
N PHE A 36 6.29 11.93 -3.69
CA PHE A 36 6.91 10.64 -3.39
C PHE A 36 6.89 9.70 -4.60
N GLN A 37 5.82 9.75 -5.41
CA GLN A 37 5.72 9.00 -6.65
C GLN A 37 6.80 9.42 -7.67
N ASN A 38 7.04 10.72 -7.83
CA ASN A 38 8.09 11.27 -8.67
C ASN A 38 9.48 10.89 -8.13
N TRP A 39 9.65 10.92 -6.81
CA TRP A 39 10.86 10.43 -6.18
C TRP A 39 11.10 8.95 -6.51
N PHE A 40 10.09 8.09 -6.38
CA PHE A 40 10.22 6.68 -6.73
C PHE A 40 10.49 6.48 -8.23
N LYS A 41 9.76 7.17 -9.11
CA LYS A 41 9.94 7.12 -10.58
C LYS A 41 11.39 7.40 -10.99
N ALA A 42 12.02 8.39 -10.38
CA ALA A 42 13.41 8.73 -10.67
C ALA A 42 14.42 7.75 -10.06
N ARG A 43 14.02 6.84 -9.15
CA ARG A 43 14.82 5.69 -8.70
C ARG A 43 14.60 4.50 -9.61
N LEU A 44 13.37 4.24 -10.02
CA LEU A 44 13.04 3.26 -11.05
C LEU A 44 13.83 3.54 -12.34
N GLY A 45 13.87 4.78 -12.82
CA GLY A 45 14.65 5.15 -14.02
C GLY A 45 16.16 4.93 -13.90
N LYS A 46 16.74 4.99 -12.69
CA LYS A 46 18.18 4.72 -12.48
C LYS A 46 18.55 3.25 -12.61
N THR A 47 17.58 2.34 -12.53
CA THR A 47 17.81 0.91 -12.72
C THR A 47 18.07 0.54 -14.19
N GLY A 48 17.72 1.44 -15.13
CA GLY A 48 17.76 1.15 -16.57
C GLY A 48 16.64 0.25 -17.06
N LEU A 49 15.71 -0.19 -16.20
CA LEU A 49 14.55 -0.96 -16.59
C LEU A 49 13.56 -0.10 -17.38
N HIS A 50 13.03 -0.65 -18.47
CA HIS A 50 11.96 0.01 -19.22
C HIS A 50 10.62 -0.15 -18.50
N PHE A 51 9.90 0.97 -18.32
CA PHE A 51 8.61 0.99 -17.64
C PHE A 51 7.66 2.01 -18.27
N GLU A 52 6.37 1.76 -18.11
CA GLU A 52 5.29 2.68 -18.42
C GLU A 52 4.72 3.26 -17.12
N ALA A 53 4.43 4.55 -17.11
CA ALA A 53 3.68 5.19 -16.03
C ALA A 53 2.17 5.19 -16.36
N GLY A 54 1.33 4.86 -15.39
CA GLY A 54 -0.12 4.99 -15.47
C GLY A 54 -0.56 6.45 -15.45
N GLY A 55 -1.79 6.71 -15.90
CA GLY A 55 -2.46 7.99 -15.64
C GLY A 55 -3.01 8.04 -14.21
N ARG A 56 -3.54 9.19 -13.78
CA ARG A 56 -4.05 9.43 -12.41
C ARG A 56 -5.03 8.37 -11.86
N ASN A 57 -5.75 7.66 -12.72
CA ASN A 57 -6.72 6.62 -12.35
C ASN A 57 -6.37 5.24 -12.91
N THR A 58 -5.08 5.01 -13.20
CA THR A 58 -4.59 3.73 -13.74
C THR A 58 -3.85 2.97 -12.66
N TYR A 59 -4.18 1.69 -12.51
CA TYR A 59 -3.52 0.79 -11.57
C TYR A 59 -2.75 -0.29 -12.35
N PRO A 60 -1.53 -0.67 -11.91
CA PRO A 60 -0.69 0.02 -10.94
C PRO A 60 -0.05 1.29 -11.54
N ASP A 61 0.49 2.16 -10.68
CA ASP A 61 1.19 3.39 -11.07
C ASP A 61 2.32 3.18 -12.09
N PHE A 62 3.13 2.13 -11.93
CA PHE A 62 4.22 1.79 -12.84
C PHE A 62 4.17 0.34 -13.28
N ARG A 63 4.45 0.07 -14.56
CA ARG A 63 4.43 -1.27 -15.15
C ARG A 63 5.74 -1.51 -15.88
N LEU A 64 6.43 -2.60 -15.56
CA LEU A 64 7.62 -2.97 -16.33
C LEU A 64 7.23 -3.51 -17.71
N VAL A 65 8.08 -3.23 -18.69
CA VAL A 65 7.90 -3.66 -20.08
C VAL A 65 8.45 -5.07 -20.29
N ALA A 66 9.65 -5.34 -19.76
CA ALA A 66 10.35 -6.61 -19.96
C ALA A 66 9.95 -7.71 -18.97
N SER A 67 9.12 -7.40 -17.98
CA SER A 67 8.62 -8.35 -16.99
C SER A 67 7.18 -8.01 -16.58
N THR A 68 6.52 -8.97 -15.95
CA THR A 68 5.15 -8.83 -15.46
C THR A 68 5.10 -8.23 -14.06
N ASP A 69 6.00 -7.30 -13.71
CA ASP A 69 5.97 -6.60 -12.44
C ASP A 69 5.20 -5.28 -12.58
N GLY A 70 4.46 -4.93 -11.52
CA GLY A 70 3.77 -3.66 -11.36
C GLY A 70 4.06 -3.06 -9.98
N PHE A 71 4.13 -1.73 -9.92
CA PHE A 71 4.42 -0.99 -8.69
C PHE A 71 3.35 0.04 -8.42
N GLU A 72 2.72 -0.06 -7.26
CA GLU A 72 1.77 0.92 -6.74
C GLU A 72 2.44 1.74 -5.64
N VAL A 73 2.41 3.07 -5.74
CA VAL A 73 3.14 3.95 -4.84
C VAL A 73 2.19 4.67 -3.90
N LYS A 74 2.56 4.69 -2.61
CA LYS A 74 1.82 5.37 -1.54
C LYS A 74 2.78 6.20 -0.70
N GLY A 75 2.63 7.52 -0.79
CA GLY A 75 3.32 8.47 0.06
C GLY A 75 2.48 8.81 1.29
N LEU A 76 3.09 8.80 2.48
CA LEU A 76 2.41 9.07 3.74
C LEU A 76 3.15 10.16 4.51
N ALA A 77 2.42 11.17 4.98
CA ALA A 77 2.97 12.19 5.87
C ALA A 77 3.24 11.60 7.28
N TYR A 78 4.33 12.02 7.92
CA TYR A 78 4.75 11.59 9.25
C TYR A 78 5.28 12.76 10.10
N PRO A 79 4.86 12.90 11.37
CA PRO A 79 3.80 12.13 12.03
C PRO A 79 2.45 12.36 11.33
N GLY A 80 1.63 11.32 11.28
CA GLY A 80 0.39 11.31 10.50
C GLY A 80 -0.25 9.92 10.51
N ARG A 81 -1.12 9.66 9.53
CA ARG A 81 -1.85 8.39 9.40
C ARG A 81 -0.88 7.22 9.20
N GLU A 82 -0.78 6.34 10.21
CA GLU A 82 0.11 5.17 10.18
C GLU A 82 -0.64 3.86 9.94
N ALA A 83 -1.80 3.67 10.55
CA ALA A 83 -2.49 2.37 10.59
C ALA A 83 -2.97 1.91 9.20
N ASN A 84 -3.47 2.84 8.39
CA ASN A 84 -4.15 2.55 7.13
C ASN A 84 -3.95 3.65 6.09
N TYR A 85 -4.38 3.38 4.86
CA TYR A 85 -4.34 4.30 3.73
C TYR A 85 -5.54 4.06 2.81
N ASP A 86 -5.87 5.07 2.01
CA ASP A 86 -6.97 4.98 1.07
C ASP A 86 -6.53 4.35 -0.26
N CYS A 87 -7.31 3.37 -0.69
CA CYS A 87 -7.17 2.71 -1.98
C CYS A 87 -8.32 3.17 -2.86
N ASN A 88 -8.02 4.13 -3.73
CA ASN A 88 -8.96 4.57 -4.74
C ASN A 88 -8.88 3.62 -5.94
N SER A 89 -10.03 3.26 -6.52
CA SER A 89 -10.14 2.47 -7.76
C SER A 89 -9.88 0.96 -7.69
N GLN A 90 -9.07 0.46 -6.75
CA GLN A 90 -8.75 -0.98 -6.65
C GLN A 90 -8.42 -1.38 -5.19
N VAL A 91 -9.01 -2.48 -4.72
CA VAL A 91 -8.60 -3.12 -3.44
C VAL A 91 -7.18 -3.65 -3.61
N PRO A 92 -6.30 -3.55 -2.60
CA PRO A 92 -4.95 -4.07 -2.72
C PRO A 92 -4.93 -5.53 -3.11
N SER A 93 -4.00 -5.89 -3.97
CA SER A 93 -3.81 -7.27 -4.42
C SER A 93 -2.36 -7.45 -4.86
N GLY A 94 -1.80 -8.63 -4.64
CA GLY A 94 -0.49 -9.00 -5.21
C GLY A 94 -0.57 -9.44 -6.66
N SER A 95 -1.76 -9.55 -7.25
CA SER A 95 -1.97 -9.94 -8.65
C SER A 95 -2.96 -9.01 -9.35
N HIS A 96 -2.61 -8.54 -10.54
CA HIS A 96 -3.53 -7.76 -11.36
C HIS A 96 -3.22 -7.88 -12.86
N ASN A 97 -4.19 -8.34 -13.65
CA ASN A 97 -4.06 -8.53 -15.11
C ASN A 97 -2.78 -9.31 -15.50
N GLY A 98 -2.49 -10.39 -14.76
CA GLY A 98 -1.32 -11.24 -14.98
C GLY A 98 0.01 -10.64 -14.47
N ARG A 99 -0.03 -9.52 -13.75
CA ARG A 99 1.16 -8.90 -13.14
C ARG A 99 1.26 -9.21 -11.66
N ALA A 100 2.49 -9.46 -11.19
CA ALA A 100 2.82 -9.40 -9.77
C ALA A 100 2.88 -7.93 -9.34
N ILE A 101 2.16 -7.59 -8.28
CA ILE A 101 2.07 -6.20 -7.81
C ILE A 101 2.80 -6.01 -6.50
N PHE A 102 3.65 -5.00 -6.47
CA PHE A 102 4.38 -4.54 -5.29
C PHE A 102 3.90 -3.15 -4.89
N TYR A 103 3.73 -2.95 -3.60
CA TYR A 103 3.40 -1.67 -3.01
C TYR A 103 4.64 -1.00 -2.45
N ILE A 104 4.81 0.28 -2.75
CA ILE A 104 5.91 1.12 -2.31
C ILE A 104 5.36 2.17 -1.35
N PHE A 105 5.59 1.97 -0.05
CA PHE A 105 5.21 2.92 0.98
C PHE A 105 6.42 3.75 1.40
N GLY A 106 6.31 5.07 1.27
CA GLY A 106 7.31 6.00 1.78
C GLY A 106 6.70 6.96 2.78
N ARG A 107 7.31 7.09 3.97
CA ARG A 107 6.96 8.17 4.90
C ARG A 107 7.87 9.36 4.72
N TYR A 108 7.31 10.56 4.79
CA TYR A 108 8.03 11.83 4.70
C TYR A 108 7.49 12.82 5.74
N PRO A 109 8.25 13.88 6.10
CA PRO A 109 7.79 14.85 7.09
C PRO A 109 6.44 15.47 6.71
N ALA A 110 5.49 15.51 7.65
CA ALA A 110 4.20 16.17 7.46
C ALA A 110 4.35 17.68 7.30
N GLU A 111 5.31 18.25 8.02
CA GLU A 111 5.68 19.67 7.98
C GLU A 111 7.15 19.79 7.52
N PRO A 112 7.44 19.62 6.22
CA PRO A 112 8.80 19.75 5.73
C PRO A 112 9.25 21.22 5.73
N ASP A 113 10.51 21.47 6.10
CA ASP A 113 11.13 22.78 5.93
C ASP A 113 11.52 22.98 4.45
N GLY A 114 10.63 23.64 3.72
CA GLY A 114 10.80 23.93 2.29
C GLY A 114 10.28 22.84 1.35
N ASP A 115 10.64 22.97 0.07
CA ASP A 115 10.11 22.13 -1.00
C ASP A 115 10.97 20.88 -1.27
N SER A 116 11.94 20.58 -0.40
CA SER A 116 12.80 19.40 -0.50
C SER A 116 13.01 18.74 0.85
N TYR A 117 12.70 17.45 0.95
CA TYR A 117 12.67 16.74 2.23
C TYR A 117 13.00 15.25 2.06
N PRO A 118 13.48 14.58 3.12
CA PRO A 118 13.90 13.19 3.03
C PRO A 118 12.72 12.22 2.96
N VAL A 119 12.99 11.02 2.46
CA VAL A 119 12.20 9.83 2.80
C VAL A 119 12.66 9.34 4.17
N LEU A 120 11.78 9.36 5.16
CA LEU A 120 12.06 8.90 6.52
C LEU A 120 12.07 7.38 6.59
N ASP A 121 11.08 6.76 5.95
CA ASP A 121 10.82 5.32 5.98
C ASP A 121 10.48 4.80 4.60
N LEU A 122 10.90 3.57 4.31
CA LEU A 122 10.53 2.90 3.07
C LEU A 122 10.14 1.45 3.35
N VAL A 123 8.90 1.08 3.04
CA VAL A 123 8.49 -0.32 3.02
C VAL A 123 8.04 -0.70 1.62
N VAL A 124 8.72 -1.68 1.03
CA VAL A 124 8.28 -2.33 -0.22
C VAL A 124 7.71 -3.68 0.16
N CYS A 125 6.48 -3.97 -0.25
CA CYS A 125 5.86 -5.26 0.02
C CYS A 125 5.13 -5.82 -1.19
N HIS A 126 5.09 -7.15 -1.33
CA HIS A 126 4.20 -7.80 -2.28
C HIS A 126 2.74 -7.57 -1.87
N GLY A 127 1.84 -7.30 -2.82
CA GLY A 127 0.45 -6.92 -2.51
C GLY A 127 -0.34 -7.96 -1.69
N ASN A 128 0.02 -9.25 -1.79
CA ASN A 128 -0.56 -10.31 -0.94
C ASN A 128 -0.34 -10.09 0.56
N PHE A 129 0.69 -9.31 0.93
CA PHE A 129 0.91 -8.95 2.33
C PHE A 129 -0.21 -8.05 2.87
N LEU A 130 -0.83 -7.23 2.02
CA LEU A 130 -1.92 -6.33 2.37
C LEU A 130 -3.27 -7.06 2.30
N ASN A 131 -3.51 -7.77 1.20
CA ASN A 131 -4.72 -8.53 0.93
C ASN A 131 -4.42 -9.71 -0.02
N ALA A 132 -4.86 -10.90 0.35
CA ALA A 132 -4.63 -12.14 -0.39
C ALA A 132 -5.71 -12.45 -1.44
N ASP A 133 -6.87 -11.78 -1.39
CA ASP A 133 -7.96 -11.94 -2.37
C ASP A 133 -7.63 -11.22 -3.69
N HIS A 134 -7.74 -11.94 -4.80
CA HIS A 134 -7.45 -11.45 -6.16
C HIS A 134 -8.70 -11.37 -7.05
N ASP A 135 -9.84 -11.89 -6.60
CA ASP A 135 -11.03 -12.11 -7.43
C ASP A 135 -12.08 -10.99 -7.28
N TYR A 136 -11.91 -10.11 -6.31
CA TYR A 136 -12.85 -9.02 -6.09
C TYR A 136 -12.83 -7.98 -7.24
N VAL A 137 -13.95 -7.90 -7.96
CA VAL A 137 -14.18 -6.91 -9.03
C VAL A 137 -15.33 -5.98 -8.65
N HIS A 138 -15.00 -4.78 -8.17
CA HIS A 138 -16.02 -3.76 -7.91
C HIS A 138 -16.53 -3.10 -9.19
N LYS A 139 -17.86 -2.96 -9.27
CA LYS A 139 -18.57 -2.32 -10.39
C LYS A 139 -19.15 -0.98 -9.92
N ASN A 140 -18.72 0.13 -10.52
CA ASN A 140 -19.33 1.43 -10.26
C ASN A 140 -20.80 1.40 -10.70
N LYS A 141 -21.72 1.66 -9.77
CA LYS A 141 -23.16 1.74 -10.02
C LYS A 141 -23.69 3.10 -9.57
N SER A 142 -24.81 3.51 -10.14
CA SER A 142 -25.51 4.72 -9.72
C SER A 142 -27.01 4.51 -9.77
N VAL A 143 -27.70 5.22 -8.88
CA VAL A 143 -29.16 5.22 -8.74
C VAL A 143 -29.63 6.67 -8.78
N LYS A 144 -30.65 6.95 -9.59
CA LYS A 144 -31.32 8.25 -9.70
C LYS A 144 -32.59 8.26 -8.85
N GLY A 145 -33.21 9.43 -8.63
CA GLY A 145 -34.45 9.53 -7.85
C GLY A 145 -34.23 9.94 -6.40
N PHE A 146 -33.06 10.49 -6.06
CA PHE A 146 -32.74 10.95 -4.71
C PHE A 146 -33.05 12.45 -4.53
N GLY A 147 -33.23 12.88 -3.28
CA GLY A 147 -33.62 14.24 -2.93
C GLY A 147 -35.13 14.51 -3.01
N SER A 148 -35.59 15.60 -2.42
CA SER A 148 -37.03 15.96 -2.34
C SER A 148 -37.69 16.15 -3.71
N TYR A 149 -36.90 16.41 -4.75
CA TYR A 149 -37.37 16.56 -6.13
C TYR A 149 -36.96 15.39 -7.05
N GLY A 150 -36.26 14.37 -6.51
CA GLY A 150 -35.87 13.15 -7.24
C GLY A 150 -34.81 13.34 -8.34
N ASP A 151 -34.21 14.52 -8.43
CA ASP A 151 -33.23 14.90 -9.46
C ASP A 151 -31.77 14.63 -9.04
N ILE A 152 -31.53 14.24 -7.80
CA ILE A 152 -30.21 13.89 -7.29
C ILE A 152 -29.91 12.41 -7.59
N MET A 153 -28.64 12.11 -7.81
CA MET A 153 -28.14 10.77 -8.10
C MET A 153 -27.18 10.31 -7.01
N ILE A 154 -27.45 9.13 -6.44
CA ILE A 154 -26.50 8.44 -5.57
C ILE A 154 -25.56 7.63 -6.46
N ARG A 155 -24.25 7.74 -6.19
CA ARG A 155 -23.22 6.97 -6.88
C ARG A 155 -22.48 6.11 -5.87
N ASP A 156 -22.39 4.82 -6.16
CA ASP A 156 -21.44 3.94 -5.48
C ASP A 156 -20.05 4.16 -6.12
N ARG A 157 -19.08 4.56 -5.29
CA ARG A 157 -17.69 4.83 -5.72
C ARG A 157 -16.74 3.94 -4.91
N LYS A 158 -15.70 3.48 -5.58
CA LYS A 158 -14.61 2.71 -4.97
C LYS A 158 -13.79 3.58 -4.00
N MET A 159 -14.06 3.44 -2.71
CA MET A 159 -13.19 3.92 -1.65
C MET A 159 -12.98 2.78 -0.66
N TYR A 160 -11.72 2.35 -0.49
CA TYR A 160 -11.36 1.32 0.48
C TYR A 160 -10.29 1.85 1.41
N VAL A 161 -10.36 1.43 2.66
CA VAL A 161 -9.32 1.67 3.65
C VAL A 161 -8.59 0.35 3.88
N ALA A 162 -7.30 0.31 3.56
CA ALA A 162 -6.47 -0.87 3.77
C ALA A 162 -5.37 -0.57 4.79
N PRO A 163 -4.90 -1.57 5.55
CA PRO A 163 -3.82 -1.35 6.50
C PRO A 163 -2.51 -1.02 5.77
N THR A 164 -1.66 -0.18 6.35
CA THR A 164 -0.29 0.00 5.85
C THR A 164 0.62 -1.09 6.42
N PRO A 165 1.80 -1.34 5.82
CA PRO A 165 2.81 -2.18 6.43
C PRO A 165 3.28 -1.69 7.80
N PHE A 166 3.23 -0.37 8.05
CA PHE A 166 3.59 0.23 9.34
C PHE A 166 2.57 -0.10 10.42
N GLY A 167 1.28 -0.06 10.08
CA GLY A 167 0.20 -0.51 10.97
C GLY A 167 0.20 -2.02 11.20
N LEU A 168 0.68 -2.82 10.25
CA LEU A 168 0.72 -4.28 10.37
C LEU A 168 1.91 -4.82 11.15
N THR A 169 2.98 -4.04 11.29
CA THR A 169 4.26 -4.55 11.78
C THR A 169 4.90 -3.64 12.83
N THR A 170 5.79 -4.22 13.62
CA THR A 170 6.76 -3.49 14.43
C THR A 170 8.13 -3.56 13.77
N GLY A 171 9.01 -2.60 14.07
CA GLY A 171 10.37 -2.56 13.54
C GLY A 171 10.49 -2.09 12.10
N THR A 172 9.42 -1.67 11.43
CA THR A 172 9.50 -1.06 10.08
C THR A 172 9.69 0.45 10.12
N ALA A 173 9.32 1.10 11.23
CA ALA A 173 9.58 2.52 11.45
C ALA A 173 11.09 2.81 11.56
N HIS A 174 11.45 4.00 11.09
CA HIS A 174 12.79 4.56 10.90
C HIS A 174 13.74 3.69 10.07
N ASN A 175 13.18 2.92 9.13
CA ASN A 175 13.90 1.86 8.44
C ASN A 175 13.46 1.66 6.98
N GLN A 176 14.30 0.96 6.22
CA GLN A 176 13.99 0.51 4.87
C GLN A 176 13.85 -1.00 4.83
N THR A 177 12.63 -1.50 4.60
CA THR A 177 12.29 -2.92 4.72
C THR A 177 11.61 -3.43 3.45
N LEU A 178 12.00 -4.61 3.00
CA LEU A 178 11.41 -5.34 1.88
C LEU A 178 10.66 -6.56 2.42
N ILE A 179 9.37 -6.69 2.16
CA ILE A 179 8.53 -7.80 2.65
C ILE A 179 8.04 -8.61 1.45
N LEU A 180 8.46 -9.87 1.37
CA LEU A 180 8.19 -10.75 0.23
C LEU A 180 7.59 -12.09 0.67
N PRO A 181 6.83 -12.77 -0.20
CA PRO A 181 6.43 -14.16 0.03
C PRO A 181 7.64 -15.05 0.33
N VAL A 182 7.48 -16.05 1.19
CA VAL A 182 8.58 -16.90 1.66
C VAL A 182 9.29 -17.68 0.54
N ASP A 183 8.60 -17.93 -0.56
CA ASP A 183 9.08 -18.62 -1.75
C ASP A 183 9.73 -17.68 -2.79
N PHE A 184 9.67 -16.36 -2.56
CA PHE A 184 10.34 -15.40 -3.40
C PHE A 184 11.86 -15.55 -3.23
N ARG A 185 12.57 -15.87 -4.32
CA ARG A 185 14.04 -15.98 -4.30
C ARG A 185 14.63 -14.62 -3.97
N VAL A 186 15.63 -14.53 -3.11
CA VAL A 186 16.31 -13.27 -2.78
C VAL A 186 17.81 -13.47 -2.89
N ASP A 187 18.52 -12.50 -3.47
CA ASP A 187 19.97 -12.57 -3.64
C ASP A 187 20.76 -12.21 -2.36
N SER A 188 22.07 -12.45 -2.38
CA SER A 188 22.97 -12.32 -1.23
C SER A 188 23.18 -10.90 -0.70
N ARG A 189 22.69 -9.85 -1.39
CA ARG A 189 22.76 -8.45 -0.89
C ARG A 189 21.83 -8.24 0.30
N PHE A 190 20.82 -9.08 0.43
CA PHE A 190 19.79 -8.97 1.46
C PHE A 190 20.09 -9.88 2.65
N ARG A 191 19.56 -9.48 3.80
CA ARG A 191 19.46 -10.33 4.99
C ARG A 191 18.03 -10.35 5.49
N SER A 192 17.59 -11.50 5.99
CA SER A 192 16.31 -11.61 6.68
C SER A 192 16.39 -10.91 8.04
N VAL A 193 15.32 -10.20 8.39
CA VAL A 193 15.14 -9.53 9.68
C VAL A 193 13.81 -9.88 10.34
N GLY A 194 13.04 -10.81 9.78
CA GLY A 194 11.75 -11.19 10.35
C GLY A 194 11.00 -12.21 9.50
N ARG A 195 10.17 -13.03 10.16
CA ARG A 195 9.19 -13.91 9.51
C ARG A 195 7.81 -13.45 9.92
N LEU A 196 6.94 -13.23 8.95
CA LEU A 196 5.61 -12.64 9.15
C LEU A 196 4.55 -13.60 8.63
N VAL A 197 3.43 -13.68 9.34
CA VAL A 197 2.31 -14.55 8.97
C VAL A 197 1.03 -13.71 8.96
N ARG A 198 0.34 -13.72 7.82
CA ARG A 198 -1.03 -13.19 7.70
C ARG A 198 -1.99 -14.38 7.71
N ARG A 199 -3.07 -14.27 8.48
CA ARG A 199 -4.11 -15.30 8.55
C ARG A 199 -5.40 -14.75 7.97
N GLU A 200 -6.07 -15.54 7.14
CA GLU A 200 -7.36 -15.17 6.62
C GLU A 200 -8.45 -15.14 7.70
N ALA A 201 -9.28 -14.11 7.64
CA ALA A 201 -10.37 -13.87 8.59
C ALA A 201 -11.43 -14.97 8.50
N GLN A 202 -12.17 -15.17 9.61
CA GLN A 202 -13.24 -16.18 9.67
C GLN A 202 -14.41 -15.83 8.74
N LYS A 203 -14.70 -14.54 8.56
CA LYS A 203 -15.83 -14.06 7.77
C LYS A 203 -15.38 -13.01 6.77
N LEU A 204 -16.05 -12.99 5.62
CA LEU A 204 -15.91 -11.97 4.59
C LEU A 204 -17.18 -11.12 4.54
N ILE A 205 -17.02 -9.80 4.37
CA ILE A 205 -18.15 -8.92 4.07
C ILE A 205 -18.44 -9.02 2.58
N VAL A 206 -19.67 -9.41 2.23
CA VAL A 206 -20.11 -9.61 0.84
C VAL A 206 -21.15 -8.58 0.39
N GLY A 207 -21.72 -7.86 1.35
CA GLY A 207 -22.74 -6.86 1.10
C GLY A 207 -22.84 -5.89 2.26
N TYR A 208 -23.57 -4.81 2.02
CA TYR A 208 -24.00 -3.91 3.07
C TYR A 208 -25.31 -3.25 2.67
N THR A 209 -26.06 -2.77 3.65
CA THR A 209 -27.20 -1.88 3.45
C THR A 209 -26.96 -0.58 4.19
N PHE A 210 -27.30 0.54 3.57
CA PHE A 210 -27.29 1.85 4.21
C PHE A 210 -28.72 2.39 4.26
N ASP A 211 -29.29 2.55 5.45
CA ASP A 211 -30.62 3.13 5.63
C ASP A 211 -30.49 4.65 5.80
N LEU A 212 -30.91 5.40 4.77
CA LEU A 212 -30.87 6.88 4.75
C LEU A 212 -31.78 7.54 5.80
N ARG A 213 -32.77 6.81 6.35
CA ARG A 213 -33.69 7.37 7.36
C ARG A 213 -33.08 7.34 8.75
N THR A 214 -32.24 6.33 9.00
CA THR A 214 -31.61 6.11 10.30
C THR A 214 -30.11 6.34 10.27
N ASN A 215 -29.55 6.68 9.10
CA ASN A 215 -28.11 6.79 8.83
C ASN A 215 -27.33 5.59 9.36
N THR A 216 -27.84 4.38 9.11
CA THR A 216 -27.26 3.14 9.66
C THR A 216 -26.70 2.28 8.54
N LEU A 217 -25.40 1.98 8.64
CA LEU A 217 -24.71 0.99 7.81
C LEU A 217 -24.78 -0.38 8.48
N LYS A 218 -25.28 -1.40 7.77
CA LYS A 218 -25.31 -2.79 8.25
C LYS A 218 -24.56 -3.70 7.27
N PRO A 219 -23.43 -4.30 7.68
CA PRO A 219 -22.70 -5.24 6.84
C PRO A 219 -23.40 -6.61 6.80
N GLU A 220 -23.30 -7.29 5.67
CA GLU A 220 -23.66 -8.70 5.49
C GLU A 220 -22.39 -9.52 5.33
N SER A 221 -22.27 -10.60 6.10
CA SER A 221 -21.07 -11.44 6.14
C SER A 221 -21.38 -12.89 5.84
N VAL A 222 -20.46 -13.56 5.15
CA VAL A 222 -20.44 -15.02 4.96
C VAL A 222 -19.19 -15.62 5.59
N GLU A 223 -19.21 -16.93 5.85
CA GLU A 223 -18.00 -17.67 6.24
C GLU A 223 -16.96 -17.61 5.11
N ASN A 224 -15.70 -17.39 5.47
CA ASN A 224 -14.59 -17.42 4.53
C ASN A 224 -14.20 -18.88 4.24
N PRO A 225 -14.31 -19.38 2.99
CA PRO A 225 -13.86 -20.74 2.66
C PRO A 225 -12.38 -20.99 2.95
N ALA A 226 -11.56 -19.93 2.91
CA ALA A 226 -10.13 -19.96 3.20
C ALA A 226 -9.81 -19.56 4.65
N ALA A 227 -10.81 -19.48 5.55
CA ALA A 227 -10.62 -19.11 6.95
C ALA A 227 -9.45 -19.85 7.61
N GLY A 228 -8.57 -19.11 8.27
CA GLY A 228 -7.44 -19.70 8.98
C GLY A 228 -6.22 -20.02 8.11
N THR A 229 -6.33 -19.93 6.78
CA THR A 229 -5.19 -20.09 5.86
C THR A 229 -4.08 -19.10 6.19
N GLU A 230 -2.85 -19.59 6.26
CA GLU A 230 -1.66 -18.80 6.58
C GLU A 230 -0.88 -18.44 5.33
N HIS A 231 -0.64 -17.15 5.18
CA HIS A 231 0.21 -16.58 4.14
C HIS A 231 1.53 -16.15 4.78
N ASN A 232 2.62 -16.77 4.35
CA ASN A 232 3.95 -16.62 4.95
C ASN A 232 4.82 -15.63 4.18
N PHE A 233 5.40 -14.68 4.90
CA PHE A 233 6.27 -13.65 4.34
C PHE A 233 7.58 -13.56 5.13
N VAL A 234 8.59 -13.00 4.49
CA VAL A 234 9.90 -12.71 5.11
C VAL A 234 10.21 -11.23 4.90
N ALA A 235 10.61 -10.58 5.98
CA ALA A 235 11.12 -9.21 5.96
C ALA A 235 12.63 -9.24 5.73
N TYR A 236 13.10 -8.40 4.81
CA TYR A 236 14.49 -8.28 4.41
C TYR A 236 14.96 -6.83 4.50
N ARG A 237 16.26 -6.66 4.72
CA ARG A 237 16.96 -5.38 4.57
C ARG A 237 18.23 -5.59 3.78
N LEU A 238 18.72 -4.55 3.11
CA LEU A 238 20.06 -4.59 2.54
C LEU A 238 21.11 -4.77 3.65
N LYS A 239 22.14 -5.55 3.35
CA LYS A 239 23.34 -5.60 4.20
C LYS A 239 23.89 -4.17 4.38
N GLY A 240 24.34 -3.87 5.59
CA GLY A 240 24.75 -2.52 6.00
C GLY A 240 23.63 -1.60 6.49
N SER A 241 22.34 -1.98 6.38
CA SER A 241 21.25 -1.24 7.05
C SER A 241 21.15 -1.61 8.54
N ALA A 242 20.15 -1.12 9.27
CA ALA A 242 19.89 -1.55 10.66
C ALA A 242 19.38 -3.00 10.72
N ALA A 243 19.66 -3.69 11.83
CA ALA A 243 19.42 -5.13 11.98
C ALA A 243 18.26 -5.47 12.93
N GLU A 244 17.49 -4.47 13.39
CA GLU A 244 16.35 -4.75 14.28
C GLU A 244 15.35 -5.68 13.61
N ALA A 245 14.73 -6.52 14.45
CA ALA A 245 13.76 -7.48 14.00
C ALA A 245 12.45 -6.79 13.57
N VAL A 246 11.80 -7.37 12.57
CA VAL A 246 10.46 -7.01 12.11
C VAL A 246 9.50 -8.12 12.50
N ALA A 247 8.39 -7.76 13.15
CA ALA A 247 7.38 -8.70 13.60
C ALA A 247 5.97 -8.19 13.27
N MET A 248 4.98 -9.09 13.25
CA MET A 248 3.57 -8.72 13.12
C MET A 248 3.09 -8.03 14.40
N ARG A 249 2.27 -6.98 14.26
CA ARG A 249 1.48 -6.47 15.38
C ARG A 249 0.36 -7.46 15.75
N PRO A 250 -0.06 -7.52 17.01
CA PRO A 250 -1.25 -8.26 17.42
C PRO A 250 -2.49 -7.86 16.59
N PRO A 251 -3.30 -8.80 16.09
CA PRO A 251 -4.46 -8.49 15.23
C PRO A 251 -5.47 -7.52 15.85
N ARG A 252 -5.62 -7.52 17.18
CA ARG A 252 -6.54 -6.62 17.89
C ARG A 252 -6.11 -5.16 17.82
N GLU A 253 -4.80 -4.89 17.91
CA GLU A 253 -4.25 -3.54 17.79
C GLU A 253 -4.46 -3.03 16.36
N VAL A 254 -4.21 -3.87 15.35
CA VAL A 254 -4.42 -3.50 13.94
C VAL A 254 -5.89 -3.16 13.66
N ILE A 255 -6.84 -4.00 14.10
CA ILE A 255 -8.27 -3.76 13.83
C ILE A 255 -8.76 -2.50 14.55
N ALA A 256 -8.37 -2.30 15.81
CA ALA A 256 -8.75 -1.11 16.58
C ALA A 256 -8.17 0.17 15.96
N GLU A 257 -6.86 0.19 15.66
CA GLU A 257 -6.22 1.35 15.03
C GLU A 257 -6.79 1.67 13.64
N VAL A 258 -7.14 0.65 12.85
CA VAL A 258 -7.74 0.84 11.53
C VAL A 258 -9.17 1.41 11.64
N ALA A 259 -9.96 0.93 12.62
CA ALA A 259 -11.31 1.42 12.86
C ALA A 259 -11.30 2.86 13.40
N GLU A 260 -10.46 3.14 14.41
CA GLU A 260 -10.31 4.49 14.98
C GLU A 260 -9.80 5.49 13.94
N ALA A 261 -8.83 5.10 13.10
CA ALA A 261 -8.35 5.96 12.03
C ALA A 261 -9.40 6.23 10.94
N ALA A 262 -10.28 5.27 10.65
CA ALA A 262 -11.39 5.50 9.73
C ALA A 262 -12.40 6.51 10.31
N GLU A 263 -12.76 6.40 11.58
CA GLU A 263 -13.67 7.35 12.26
C GLU A 263 -13.05 8.75 12.43
N ALA A 264 -11.74 8.86 12.63
CA ALA A 264 -11.06 10.16 12.72
C ALA A 264 -11.08 10.91 11.36
N THR A 265 -10.99 10.17 10.26
CA THR A 265 -11.04 10.76 8.90
C THR A 265 -12.42 11.36 8.60
N GLU A 266 -13.50 10.80 9.16
CA GLU A 266 -14.87 11.32 9.00
C GLU A 266 -15.15 12.61 9.81
N LYS A 267 -14.33 12.95 10.82
CA LYS A 267 -14.53 14.15 11.66
C LYS A 267 -13.84 15.40 11.13
N ASP A 268 -12.90 15.24 10.21
CA ASP A 268 -12.11 16.31 9.61
C ASP A 268 -12.57 16.71 8.19
N GLU A 269 -13.67 16.10 7.68
CA GLU A 269 -14.41 16.52 6.46
C GLU A 269 -15.65 17.37 6.79
#